data_AF-A0A1Y1VPS0-F1
#
_entry.id   AF-A0A1Y1VPS0-F1
#
_cell.length_a   1.000
_cell.length_b   1.000
_cell.length_c   1.000
_cell.angle_alpha   90.00
_cell.angle_beta   90.00
_cell.angle_gamma   90.00
#
_symmetry.space_group_name_H-M   'P 1'
#
loop_
_entity.id
_entity.type
_entity.pdbx_description
1 polymer ?
#
loop_
_entity_poly.entity_id
_entity_poly.type
_entity_poly.pdbx_seq_one_letter_code
_entity_poly.pdbx_strand_id
1 'polypeptide(L)'
;SKKFNVVTPNNSACFYFDEKVFCIDDDHSNIEECSKSHVKYNYEICGRYVLNLTRFNGPNHLYARLRNYPDKSKIELNPRLDAEECKENGGIQLKYQNVFQYICVLPDSGKEDLSNKIILTVDEKPYYVYTDNTNIDLCIESSQNYNKEQCLFLINLIGRTDNINPYYIYNDNTNIELCNETSQRYNKEQCLFLINLIGKTDDINVKTIN
;
A
#
# COMPACT_ATOMS: atom_id res chain seq x y z
N SER A 1 13.99 24.55 -37.48
CA SER A 1 13.35 23.33 -36.96
C SER A 1 13.80 23.15 -35.52
N LYS A 2 12.96 23.46 -34.52
CA LYS A 2 13.22 23.04 -33.14
C LYS A 2 13.13 21.52 -33.14
N LYS A 3 14.22 20.82 -32.83
CA LYS A 3 14.15 19.38 -32.57
C LYS A 3 13.32 19.23 -31.30
N PHE A 4 12.09 18.76 -31.43
CA PHE A 4 11.33 18.28 -30.28
C PHE A 4 12.14 17.13 -29.68
N ASN A 5 12.66 17.33 -28.48
CA ASN A 5 13.26 16.22 -27.76
C ASN A 5 12.11 15.32 -27.33
N VAL A 6 12.16 14.06 -27.75
CA VAL A 6 11.16 13.07 -27.31
C VAL A 6 11.22 13.01 -25.78
N VAL A 7 10.08 13.26 -25.14
CA VAL A 7 9.92 13.19 -23.68
C VAL A 7 10.07 11.73 -23.26
N THR A 8 11.00 11.48 -22.34
CA THR A 8 11.33 10.14 -21.83
C THR A 8 11.57 10.19 -20.32
N PRO A 9 11.49 9.04 -19.62
CA PRO A 9 11.88 8.96 -18.21
C PRO A 9 13.32 9.38 -17.92
N ASN A 10 14.21 9.37 -18.91
CA ASN A 10 15.60 9.77 -18.72
C ASN A 10 15.77 11.30 -18.67
N ASN A 11 15.03 12.03 -19.51
CA ASN A 11 15.19 13.49 -19.65
C ASN A 11 14.07 14.31 -19.00
N SER A 12 13.03 13.67 -18.46
CA SER A 12 11.87 14.35 -17.87
C SER A 12 11.47 13.75 -16.52
N ALA A 13 10.78 14.53 -15.68
CA ALA A 13 10.08 13.99 -14.51
C ALA A 13 8.85 13.20 -14.98
N CYS A 14 8.68 11.97 -14.49
CA CYS A 14 7.54 11.13 -14.83
C CYS A 14 6.85 10.60 -13.58
N PHE A 15 5.58 10.23 -13.74
CA PHE A 15 4.69 9.74 -12.68
C PHE A 15 3.80 8.65 -13.25
N TYR A 16 3.32 7.74 -12.40
CA TYR A 16 2.22 6.87 -12.78
C TYR A 16 0.89 7.53 -12.46
N PHE A 17 -0.08 7.35 -13.35
CA PHE A 17 -1.49 7.62 -13.12
C PHE A 17 -2.30 6.48 -13.75
N ASP A 18 -3.10 5.76 -12.95
CA ASP A 18 -3.83 4.56 -13.38
C ASP A 18 -2.97 3.60 -14.20
N GLU A 19 -1.81 3.21 -13.64
CA GLU A 19 -0.81 2.30 -14.24
C GLU A 19 -0.07 2.83 -15.49
N LYS A 20 -0.45 3.98 -16.02
CA LYS A 20 0.19 4.61 -17.18
C LYS A 20 1.25 5.60 -16.75
N VAL A 21 2.37 5.62 -17.47
CA VAL A 21 3.45 6.59 -17.22
C VAL A 21 3.17 7.88 -17.99
N PHE A 22 3.15 8.99 -17.26
CA PHE A 22 3.07 10.35 -17.80
C PHE A 22 4.32 11.11 -17.45
N CYS A 23 4.89 11.84 -18.41
CA CYS A 23 6.09 12.61 -18.23
C CYS A 23 5.82 14.09 -18.51
N ILE A 24 6.40 14.97 -17.70
CA ILE A 24 6.30 16.42 -17.88
C ILE A 24 7.14 16.80 -19.09
N ASP A 25 6.49 17.45 -20.06
CA ASP A 25 7.17 17.98 -21.24
C ASP A 25 7.71 19.38 -20.92
N ASP A 26 9.03 19.49 -20.78
CA ASP A 26 9.74 20.74 -20.49
C ASP A 26 9.51 21.81 -21.57
N ASP A 27 9.28 21.43 -22.83
CA ASP A 27 9.01 22.40 -23.91
C ASP A 27 7.60 23.03 -23.78
N HIS A 28 6.71 22.41 -23.02
CA HIS A 28 5.31 22.80 -22.85
C HIS A 28 4.92 23.03 -21.38
N SER A 29 5.89 23.11 -20.48
CA SER A 29 5.71 23.32 -19.04
C SER A 29 6.56 24.48 -18.55
N ASN A 30 6.06 25.20 -17.56
CA ASN A 30 6.80 26.25 -16.84
C ASN A 30 7.15 25.86 -15.40
N ILE A 31 7.03 24.58 -15.04
CA ILE A 31 7.34 24.07 -13.71
C ILE A 31 8.84 23.76 -13.64
N GLU A 32 9.63 24.75 -13.23
CA GLU A 32 11.10 24.69 -13.17
C GLU A 32 11.61 23.50 -12.34
N GLU A 33 10.90 23.11 -11.29
CA GLU A 33 11.26 21.98 -10.42
C GLU A 33 11.06 20.62 -11.10
N CYS A 34 10.28 20.55 -12.17
CA CYS A 34 10.06 19.33 -12.95
C CYS A 34 11.06 19.12 -14.09
N SER A 35 11.77 20.17 -14.51
CA SER A 35 12.72 20.08 -15.61
C SER A 35 14.07 19.56 -15.13
N LYS A 36 14.47 18.37 -15.58
CA LYS A 36 15.77 17.76 -15.22
C LYS A 36 16.98 18.57 -15.69
N SER A 37 16.78 19.45 -16.67
CA SER A 37 17.81 20.34 -17.19
C SER A 37 17.98 21.63 -16.38
N HIS A 38 17.00 21.96 -15.53
CA HIS A 38 16.96 23.20 -14.78
C HIS A 38 17.65 23.07 -13.42
N VAL A 39 18.30 24.13 -12.95
CA VAL A 39 19.06 24.14 -11.67
C VAL A 39 18.17 23.90 -10.45
N LYS A 40 16.88 24.24 -10.55
CA LYS A 40 15.89 24.03 -9.48
C LYS A 40 15.23 22.66 -9.54
N TYR A 41 15.67 21.76 -10.43
CA TYR A 41 15.11 20.42 -10.53
C TYR A 41 15.05 19.74 -9.16
N ASN A 42 13.86 19.34 -8.76
CA ASN A 42 13.63 18.58 -7.56
C ASN A 42 12.39 17.70 -7.77
N TYR A 43 12.63 16.39 -7.86
CA TYR A 43 11.58 15.42 -8.16
C TYR A 43 10.44 15.42 -7.14
N GLU A 44 10.75 15.55 -5.85
CA GLU A 44 9.75 15.58 -4.78
C GLU A 44 8.89 16.85 -4.85
N ILE A 45 9.51 18.01 -5.07
CA ILE A 45 8.79 19.29 -5.21
C ILE A 45 7.94 19.28 -6.48
N CYS A 46 8.48 18.78 -7.59
CA CYS A 46 7.74 18.57 -8.83
C CYS A 46 6.50 17.70 -8.60
N GLY A 47 6.67 16.54 -7.95
CA GLY A 47 5.56 15.64 -7.63
C GLY A 47 4.47 16.31 -6.83
N ARG A 48 4.82 17.08 -5.78
CA ARG A 48 3.84 17.85 -5.00
C ARG A 48 3.15 18.94 -5.83
N TYR A 49 3.85 19.58 -6.75
CA TYR A 49 3.26 20.57 -7.65
C TYR A 49 2.22 19.93 -8.57
N VAL A 50 2.57 18.81 -9.21
CA VAL A 50 1.66 18.02 -10.05
C VAL A 50 0.46 17.52 -9.23
N LEU A 51 0.69 17.03 -8.02
CA LEU A 51 -0.36 16.60 -7.09
C LEU A 51 -1.31 17.75 -6.72
N ASN A 52 -0.78 18.95 -6.47
CA ASN A 52 -1.61 20.11 -6.18
C ASN A 52 -2.45 20.51 -7.41
N LEU A 53 -1.88 20.47 -8.62
CA LEU A 53 -2.65 20.73 -9.84
C LEU A 53 -3.82 19.76 -10.01
N THR A 54 -3.64 18.47 -9.72
CA THR A 54 -4.72 17.48 -9.78
C THR A 54 -5.75 17.67 -8.67
N ARG A 55 -5.35 18.15 -7.49
CA ARG A 55 -6.27 18.50 -6.38
C ARG A 55 -7.16 19.70 -6.69
N PHE A 56 -6.60 20.77 -7.27
CA PHE A 56 -7.32 22.02 -7.45
C PHE A 56 -8.13 22.09 -8.76
N ASN A 57 -7.69 21.38 -9.80
CA ASN A 57 -8.30 21.45 -11.13
C ASN A 57 -8.92 20.13 -11.59
N GLY A 58 -8.73 19.06 -10.82
CA GLY A 58 -9.26 17.74 -11.09
C GLY A 58 -10.37 17.35 -10.12
N PRO A 59 -11.20 16.35 -10.46
CA PRO A 59 -12.08 15.74 -9.47
C PRO A 59 -11.29 15.23 -8.25
N ASN A 60 -11.89 15.34 -7.06
CA ASN A 60 -11.34 15.02 -5.73
C ASN A 60 -10.78 13.59 -5.55
N HIS A 61 -10.72 12.75 -6.58
CA HIS A 61 -10.16 11.40 -6.55
C HIS A 61 -8.87 11.25 -7.39
N LEU A 62 -8.47 12.26 -8.17
CA LEU A 62 -7.29 12.13 -9.05
C LEU A 62 -5.96 12.18 -8.30
N TYR A 63 -5.86 12.92 -7.19
CA TYR A 63 -4.61 12.99 -6.44
C TYR A 63 -4.28 11.64 -5.78
N ALA A 64 -5.28 10.81 -5.48
CA ALA A 64 -5.10 9.54 -4.79
C ALA A 64 -4.50 8.47 -5.69
N ARG A 65 -4.46 8.68 -7.01
CA ARG A 65 -3.97 7.72 -8.00
C ARG A 65 -2.60 8.05 -8.58
N LEU A 66 -2.10 9.26 -8.30
CA LEU A 66 -0.79 9.69 -8.75
C LEU A 66 0.31 9.00 -7.92
N ARG A 67 1.31 8.41 -8.58
CA ARG A 67 2.45 7.74 -7.93
C ARG A 67 3.78 8.20 -8.52
N ASN A 68 4.83 8.10 -7.71
CA ASN A 68 6.20 8.28 -8.13
C ASN A 68 6.61 7.21 -9.16
N TYR A 69 7.49 7.60 -10.08
CA TYR A 69 8.16 6.71 -11.02
C TYR A 69 9.65 6.61 -10.61
N PRO A 70 10.27 5.42 -10.68
CA PRO A 70 9.72 4.14 -11.17
C PRO A 70 9.07 3.27 -10.10
N ASP A 71 9.14 3.67 -8.83
CA ASP A 71 8.83 2.89 -7.63
C ASP A 71 7.34 2.70 -7.34
N LYS A 72 6.45 3.46 -7.99
CA LYS A 72 5.00 3.46 -7.74
C LYS A 72 4.63 3.81 -6.29
N SER A 73 5.49 4.53 -5.57
CA SER A 73 5.16 5.00 -4.21
C SER A 73 4.21 6.20 -4.25
N LYS A 74 3.47 6.45 -3.16
CA LYS A 74 2.66 7.67 -3.03
C LYS A 74 3.57 8.90 -3.00
N ILE A 75 3.17 9.94 -3.73
CA ILE A 75 3.85 11.25 -3.69
C ILE A 75 3.69 11.91 -2.32
N GLU A 76 2.50 11.78 -1.73
CA GLU A 76 2.18 12.29 -0.41
C GLU A 76 1.25 11.32 0.32
N LEU A 77 1.53 11.10 1.60
CA LEU A 77 0.66 10.33 2.47
C LEU A 77 -0.44 11.23 3.01
N ASN A 78 -1.69 10.81 2.81
CA ASN A 78 -2.84 11.48 3.41
C ASN A 78 -3.76 10.44 4.05
N PRO A 79 -3.44 9.98 5.28
CA PRO A 79 -4.14 8.84 5.86
C PRO A 79 -5.64 9.05 6.06
N ARG A 80 -6.07 10.30 6.27
CA ARG A 80 -7.49 10.65 6.38
C ARG A 80 -8.21 10.39 5.07
N LEU A 81 -7.61 10.88 3.99
CA LEU A 81 -8.22 10.86 2.68
C LEU A 81 -8.17 9.47 2.05
N ASP A 82 -7.08 8.75 2.27
CA ASP A 82 -6.96 7.34 1.94
C ASP A 82 -7.99 6.50 2.70
N ALA A 83 -8.31 6.86 3.95
CA ALA A 83 -9.36 6.21 4.72
C ALA A 83 -10.75 6.48 4.14
N GLU A 84 -11.00 7.73 3.74
CA GLU A 84 -12.26 8.16 3.10
C GLU A 84 -12.46 7.39 1.78
N GLU A 85 -11.47 7.37 0.89
CA GLU A 85 -11.55 6.63 -0.38
C GLU A 85 -11.64 5.11 -0.17
N CYS A 86 -10.88 4.55 0.78
CA CYS A 86 -11.00 3.13 1.11
C CYS A 86 -12.45 2.77 1.48
N LYS A 87 -13.09 3.59 2.33
CA LYS A 87 -14.48 3.38 2.76
C LYS A 87 -15.49 3.62 1.64
N GLU A 88 -15.31 4.64 0.81
CA GLU A 88 -16.18 4.93 -0.34
C GLU A 88 -16.21 3.78 -1.34
N ASN A 89 -15.09 3.06 -1.49
CA ASN A 89 -14.98 1.85 -2.31
C ASN A 89 -15.49 0.58 -1.59
N GLY A 90 -16.17 0.72 -0.44
CA GLY A 90 -16.71 -0.39 0.34
C GLY A 90 -15.64 -1.16 1.13
N GLY A 91 -14.44 -0.58 1.27
CA GLY A 91 -13.31 -1.19 1.95
C GLY A 91 -13.27 -0.96 3.45
N ILE A 92 -12.30 -1.64 4.07
CA ILE A 92 -11.96 -1.53 5.48
C ILE A 92 -10.53 -1.06 5.58
N GLN A 93 -10.31 0.02 6.34
CA GLN A 93 -8.95 0.49 6.65
C GLN A 93 -8.50 -0.11 7.98
N LEU A 94 -7.45 -0.92 7.93
CA LEU A 94 -6.75 -1.49 9.07
C LEU A 94 -5.63 -0.53 9.47
N LYS A 95 -5.50 -0.21 10.77
CA LYS A 95 -4.46 0.70 11.28
C LYS A 95 -3.53 -0.05 12.22
N TYR A 96 -2.24 0.22 12.13
CA TYR A 96 -1.23 -0.39 13.00
C TYR A 96 -0.51 0.70 13.78
N GLN A 97 -0.55 0.66 15.12
CA GLN A 97 0.14 1.58 16.05
C GLN A 97 -0.22 3.08 15.97
N ASN A 98 -0.36 3.68 14.78
CA ASN A 98 -0.68 5.09 14.57
C ASN A 98 -1.40 5.31 13.22
N VAL A 99 -1.77 6.57 12.94
CA VAL A 99 -2.57 6.92 11.76
C VAL A 99 -1.82 6.82 10.42
N PHE A 100 -0.48 6.80 10.40
CA PHE A 100 0.31 6.76 9.17
C PHE A 100 0.69 5.34 8.72
N GLN A 101 0.37 4.33 9.54
CA GLN A 101 0.59 2.92 9.25
C GLN A 101 -0.77 2.26 9.04
N TYR A 102 -1.14 2.06 7.78
CA TYR A 102 -2.47 1.55 7.42
C TYR A 102 -2.43 0.65 6.19
N ILE A 103 -3.40 -0.25 6.13
CA ILE A 103 -3.69 -1.16 5.03
C ILE A 103 -5.16 -0.96 4.66
N CYS A 104 -5.44 -0.71 3.37
CA CYS A 104 -6.81 -0.75 2.87
C CYS A 104 -7.10 -2.14 2.30
N VAL A 105 -8.24 -2.70 2.65
CA VAL A 105 -8.72 -3.96 2.08
C VAL A 105 -10.07 -3.70 1.41
N LEU A 106 -10.21 -4.10 0.15
CA LEU A 106 -11.43 -3.92 -0.65
C LEU A 106 -12.14 -5.25 -0.85
N PRO A 107 -13.48 -5.29 -0.89
CA PRO A 107 -14.21 -6.51 -1.17
C PRO A 107 -13.90 -6.98 -2.60
N ASP A 108 -13.72 -8.29 -2.77
CA ASP A 108 -13.60 -8.87 -4.10
C ASP A 108 -14.96 -8.79 -4.81
N SER A 109 -14.98 -8.08 -5.95
CA SER A 109 -16.15 -7.94 -6.81
C SER A 109 -16.16 -8.94 -7.98
N GLY A 110 -15.17 -9.83 -8.05
CA GLY A 110 -14.96 -10.79 -9.14
C GLY A 110 -14.41 -10.18 -10.43
N LYS A 111 -13.96 -8.92 -10.39
CA LYS A 111 -13.45 -8.17 -11.54
C LYS A 111 -11.92 -8.04 -11.55
N GLU A 112 -11.28 -8.33 -10.44
CA GLU A 112 -9.85 -8.18 -10.25
C GLU A 112 -9.14 -9.52 -10.50
N ASP A 113 -7.94 -9.48 -11.08
CA ASP A 113 -7.05 -10.63 -11.06
C ASP A 113 -6.47 -10.78 -9.65
N LEU A 114 -6.86 -11.85 -8.97
CA LEU A 114 -6.49 -12.12 -7.59
C LEU A 114 -5.33 -13.12 -7.45
N SER A 115 -4.75 -13.60 -8.55
CA SER A 115 -3.75 -14.68 -8.55
C SER A 115 -2.57 -14.42 -7.60
N ASN A 116 -2.11 -13.17 -7.50
CA ASN A 116 -0.96 -12.80 -6.66
C ASN A 116 -1.32 -12.03 -5.38
N LYS A 117 -2.61 -11.73 -5.18
CA LYS A 117 -3.05 -10.88 -4.07
C LYS A 117 -3.18 -11.66 -2.77
N ILE A 118 -3.10 -10.95 -1.65
CA ILE A 118 -3.46 -11.50 -0.34
C ILE A 118 -4.98 -11.41 -0.21
N ILE A 119 -5.64 -12.56 -0.06
CA ILE A 119 -7.09 -12.66 0.10
C ILE A 119 -7.44 -12.97 1.56
N LEU A 120 -8.30 -12.14 2.13
CA LEU A 120 -8.82 -12.19 3.49
C LEU A 120 -10.33 -12.39 3.41
N THR A 121 -10.93 -13.01 4.40
CA THR A 121 -12.39 -13.15 4.49
C THR A 121 -12.85 -12.39 5.72
N VAL A 122 -13.66 -11.36 5.52
CA VAL A 122 -14.29 -10.61 6.61
C VAL A 122 -15.78 -10.85 6.51
N ASP A 123 -16.40 -11.37 7.57
CA ASP A 123 -17.82 -11.72 7.61
C ASP A 123 -18.27 -12.56 6.39
N GLU A 124 -17.56 -13.66 6.14
CA GLU A 124 -17.78 -14.60 5.02
C GLU A 124 -17.61 -14.00 3.61
N LYS A 125 -17.13 -12.74 3.50
CA LYS A 125 -16.88 -12.09 2.22
C LYS A 125 -15.38 -11.97 1.94
N PRO A 126 -14.92 -12.30 0.72
CA PRO A 126 -13.53 -12.10 0.33
C PRO A 126 -13.19 -10.62 0.18
N TYR A 127 -12.00 -10.26 0.64
CA TYR A 127 -11.35 -8.95 0.51
C TYR A 127 -9.91 -9.16 0.03
N TYR A 128 -9.35 -8.17 -0.66
CA TYR A 128 -7.96 -8.15 -1.06
C TYR A 128 -7.26 -6.87 -0.59
N VAL A 129 -5.95 -6.92 -0.41
CA VAL A 129 -5.15 -5.72 -0.11
C VAL A 129 -5.17 -4.77 -1.30
N TYR A 130 -5.70 -3.57 -1.09
CA TYR A 130 -5.67 -2.49 -2.08
C TYR A 130 -4.44 -1.63 -1.85
N THR A 131 -3.43 -1.87 -2.70
CA THR A 131 -2.11 -1.25 -2.64
C THR A 131 -2.18 0.27 -2.70
N ASP A 132 -3.09 0.81 -3.49
CA ASP A 132 -3.25 2.25 -3.67
C ASP A 132 -3.67 2.99 -2.40
N ASN A 133 -4.31 2.34 -1.43
CA ASN A 133 -4.64 2.95 -0.13
C ASN A 133 -3.99 2.21 1.05
N THR A 134 -2.83 1.63 0.79
CA THR A 134 -1.98 0.97 1.78
C THR A 134 -0.63 1.68 1.82
N ASN A 135 -0.11 1.96 3.03
CA ASN A 135 1.19 2.61 3.24
C ASN A 135 2.12 1.78 4.13
N ILE A 136 2.01 0.47 4.01
CA ILE A 136 2.88 -0.47 4.69
C ILE A 136 3.58 -1.27 3.59
N ASP A 137 4.86 -0.94 3.34
CA ASP A 137 5.62 -1.42 2.20
C ASP A 137 5.61 -2.95 2.03
N LEU A 138 5.68 -3.69 3.14
CA LEU A 138 5.61 -5.15 3.12
C LEU A 138 4.30 -5.71 2.54
N CYS A 139 3.24 -4.89 2.47
CA CYS A 139 1.93 -5.20 1.90
C CYS A 139 1.70 -4.60 0.50
N ILE A 140 2.67 -3.88 -0.08
CA ILE A 140 2.53 -3.25 -1.39
C ILE A 140 3.28 -4.08 -2.42
N GLU A 141 2.58 -4.74 -3.35
CA GLU A 141 3.17 -5.70 -4.31
C GLU A 141 4.31 -5.13 -5.17
N SER A 142 4.26 -3.83 -5.49
CA SER A 142 5.31 -3.15 -6.26
C SER A 142 6.51 -2.72 -5.42
N SER A 143 6.44 -2.83 -4.10
CA SER A 143 7.53 -2.43 -3.21
C SER A 143 8.67 -3.44 -3.23
N GLN A 144 9.91 -2.95 -3.14
CA GLN A 144 11.08 -3.81 -2.96
C GLN A 144 11.07 -4.57 -1.63
N ASN A 145 10.31 -4.07 -0.64
CA ASN A 145 10.16 -4.69 0.67
C ASN A 145 8.92 -5.60 0.75
N TYR A 146 8.21 -5.82 -0.36
CA TYR A 146 7.02 -6.65 -0.38
C TYR A 146 7.32 -8.05 0.17
N ASN A 147 6.54 -8.47 1.16
CA ASN A 147 6.63 -9.80 1.73
C ASN A 147 5.23 -10.30 2.10
N LYS A 148 4.70 -11.20 1.27
CA LYS A 148 3.35 -11.74 1.38
C LYS A 148 3.07 -12.33 2.78
N GLU A 149 4.01 -13.10 3.33
CA GLU A 149 3.87 -13.76 4.63
C GLU A 149 3.87 -12.76 5.80
N GLN A 150 4.78 -11.78 5.78
CA GLN A 150 4.84 -10.75 6.81
C GLN A 150 3.63 -9.83 6.75
N CYS A 151 3.13 -9.50 5.56
CA CYS A 151 1.90 -8.74 5.42
C CYS A 151 0.70 -9.49 5.98
N LEU A 152 0.58 -10.78 5.67
CA LEU A 152 -0.46 -11.65 6.20
C LEU A 152 -0.42 -11.71 7.74
N PHE A 153 0.77 -11.85 8.32
CA PHE A 153 0.95 -11.82 9.77
C PHE A 153 0.51 -10.49 10.38
N LEU A 154 0.88 -9.37 9.76
CA LEU A 154 0.49 -8.05 10.23
C LEU A 154 -1.02 -7.82 10.16
N ILE A 155 -1.68 -8.23 9.06
CA ILE A 155 -3.14 -8.13 8.93
C ILE A 155 -3.83 -8.96 10.02
N ASN A 156 -3.31 -10.16 10.32
CA ASN A 156 -3.82 -10.98 11.43
C ASN A 156 -3.72 -10.27 12.77
N LEU A 157 -2.57 -9.65 13.04
CA LEU A 157 -2.32 -8.92 14.26
C LEU A 157 -3.30 -7.75 14.44
N ILE A 158 -3.49 -6.95 13.38
CA ILE A 158 -4.42 -5.79 13.39
C ILE A 158 -5.88 -6.24 13.45
N GLY A 159 -6.26 -7.28 12.70
CA GLY A 159 -7.63 -7.77 12.66
C GLY A 159 -8.13 -8.19 14.04
N ARG A 160 -7.29 -8.92 14.79
CA ARG A 160 -7.59 -9.33 16.17
C ARG A 160 -7.82 -8.15 17.12
N THR A 161 -7.10 -7.04 16.94
CA THR A 161 -7.29 -5.84 17.76
C THR A 161 -8.54 -5.05 17.38
N ASP A 162 -8.94 -5.10 16.11
CA ASP A 162 -10.08 -4.35 15.58
C ASP A 162 -11.40 -5.17 15.56
N ASN A 163 -11.43 -6.37 16.20
CA ASN A 163 -12.54 -7.34 16.13
C ASN A 163 -12.93 -7.77 14.71
N ILE A 164 -12.02 -7.62 13.76
CA ILE A 164 -12.15 -8.19 12.43
C ILE A 164 -11.61 -9.61 12.52
N ASN A 165 -12.40 -10.61 12.15
CA ASN A 165 -11.96 -12.01 12.16
C ASN A 165 -11.58 -12.45 10.74
N PRO A 166 -10.37 -12.15 10.26
CA PRO A 166 -9.98 -12.49 8.90
C PRO A 166 -9.77 -14.01 8.78
N TYR A 167 -10.63 -14.71 8.03
CA TYR A 167 -10.36 -16.08 7.58
C TYR A 167 -9.67 -16.05 6.21
N TYR A 168 -8.57 -16.75 5.99
CA TYR A 168 -7.83 -16.61 4.72
C TYR A 168 -8.14 -17.75 3.76
N ILE A 169 -8.34 -17.43 2.46
CA ILE A 169 -8.45 -18.42 1.39
C ILE A 169 -7.15 -18.37 0.58
N TYR A 170 -6.42 -19.48 0.60
CA TYR A 170 -5.20 -19.67 -0.15
C TYR A 170 -5.54 -19.92 -1.63
N ASN A 171 -4.99 -19.10 -2.54
CA ASN A 171 -4.76 -19.54 -3.91
C ASN A 171 -3.25 -19.70 -4.10
N ASP A 172 -2.87 -20.87 -4.63
CA ASP A 172 -1.54 -21.43 -4.85
C ASP A 172 -0.88 -22.19 -3.67
N ASN A 173 -1.34 -23.44 -3.48
CA ASN A 173 -0.59 -24.63 -3.06
C ASN A 173 0.36 -24.59 -1.85
N THR A 174 0.27 -23.61 -0.95
CA THR A 174 1.09 -23.61 0.28
C THR A 174 0.24 -23.28 1.50
N ASN A 175 -0.46 -24.25 2.08
CA ASN A 175 -1.14 -24.06 3.38
C ASN A 175 -0.22 -23.35 4.38
N ILE A 176 -0.52 -22.11 4.78
CA ILE A 176 0.09 -21.45 5.94
C ILE A 176 -1.00 -21.32 7.00
N GLU A 177 -1.06 -22.30 7.89
CA GLU A 177 -1.69 -22.13 9.20
C GLU A 177 -0.78 -21.24 10.06
N LEU A 178 -1.20 -20.00 10.31
CA LEU A 178 -0.49 -19.06 11.18
C LEU A 178 -1.12 -19.08 12.58
N CYS A 179 -0.45 -19.78 13.50
CA CYS A 179 -0.70 -19.92 14.94
C CYS A 179 -2.21 -20.05 15.28
N ASN A 180 -2.82 -21.17 14.87
CA ASN A 180 -3.99 -21.73 15.54
C ASN A 180 -3.47 -22.72 16.59
N GLU A 181 -4.04 -22.81 17.80
CA GLU A 181 -3.58 -23.77 18.82
C GLU A 181 -3.63 -25.23 18.33
N THR A 182 -4.35 -25.48 17.23
CA THR A 182 -4.46 -26.77 16.54
C THR A 182 -3.47 -26.97 15.39
N SER A 183 -2.77 -25.92 14.92
CA SER A 183 -1.86 -26.00 13.77
C SER A 183 -0.42 -26.32 14.19
N GLN A 184 0.09 -27.49 13.81
CA GLN A 184 1.38 -28.05 14.26
C GLN A 184 2.63 -27.39 13.65
N ARG A 185 2.50 -26.28 12.91
CA ARG A 185 3.61 -25.79 12.07
C ARG A 185 4.63 -24.92 12.79
N TYR A 186 4.23 -24.24 13.86
CA TYR A 186 5.13 -23.51 14.73
C TYR A 186 4.81 -23.85 16.18
N ASN A 187 5.82 -24.23 16.95
CA ASN A 187 5.61 -24.47 18.38
C ASN A 187 5.46 -23.13 19.12
N LYS A 188 4.92 -23.20 20.35
CA LYS A 188 4.69 -22.03 21.20
C LYS A 188 5.93 -21.11 21.32
N GLU A 189 7.12 -21.70 21.42
CA GLU A 189 8.39 -20.95 21.51
C GLU A 189 8.76 -20.23 20.22
N GLN A 190 8.45 -20.79 19.05
CA GLN A 190 8.68 -20.15 17.75
C GLN A 190 7.69 -18.99 17.50
N CYS A 191 6.41 -19.14 17.87
CA CYS A 191 5.47 -18.00 17.84
C CYS A 191 5.92 -16.91 18.87
N LEU A 192 6.38 -17.28 20.08
CA LEU A 192 6.94 -16.35 21.08
C LEU A 192 8.25 -15.68 20.63
N PHE A 193 9.12 -16.38 19.90
CA PHE A 193 10.36 -15.83 19.36
C PHE A 193 10.08 -14.80 18.26
N LEU A 194 9.11 -15.06 17.39
CA LEU A 194 8.64 -14.10 16.38
C LEU A 194 7.97 -12.87 17.00
N ILE A 195 7.20 -13.07 18.08
CA ILE A 195 6.63 -11.97 18.89
C ILE A 195 7.75 -11.14 19.54
N ASN A 196 8.78 -11.78 20.13
CA ASN A 196 9.91 -11.11 20.79
C ASN A 196 10.88 -10.43 19.82
N LEU A 197 10.99 -10.90 18.56
CA LEU A 197 11.82 -10.27 17.52
C LEU A 197 11.25 -8.92 17.06
N ILE A 198 9.95 -8.70 17.25
CA ILE A 198 9.22 -7.51 16.80
C ILE A 198 8.80 -6.62 17.98
N GLY A 199 8.63 -7.20 19.18
CA GLY A 199 8.22 -6.51 20.40
C GLY A 199 9.34 -6.33 21.43
N LYS A 200 10.13 -5.26 21.30
CA LYS A 200 10.51 -4.48 22.49
C LYS A 200 9.39 -3.47 22.76
N THR A 201 8.24 -3.98 23.18
CA THR A 201 7.22 -3.19 23.85
C THR A 201 6.70 -4.05 24.98
N ASP A 202 7.10 -3.66 26.18
CA ASP A 202 6.70 -4.28 27.43
C ASP A 202 5.16 -4.37 27.54
N ASP A 203 4.68 -5.39 28.28
CA ASP A 203 3.30 -5.60 28.75
C ASP A 203 2.33 -6.45 27.90
N ILE A 204 2.64 -7.73 27.69
CA ILE A 204 1.60 -8.75 27.45
C ILE A 204 1.69 -9.87 28.51
N ASN A 205 0.80 -9.80 29.51
CA ASN A 205 0.57 -10.88 30.47
C ASN A 205 -0.38 -11.91 29.88
N VAL A 206 0.12 -13.11 29.56
CA VAL A 206 -0.71 -14.26 29.13
C VAL A 206 -0.92 -15.19 30.32
N LYS A 207 -2.16 -15.29 30.82
CA LYS A 207 -2.56 -16.32 31.80
C LYS A 207 -3.07 -17.57 31.09
N THR A 208 -2.43 -18.71 31.37
CA THR A 208 -2.91 -20.05 31.02
C THR A 208 -3.99 -20.53 31.99
N ILE A 209 -5.06 -21.14 31.46
CA ILE A 209 -5.99 -21.98 32.22
C ILE A 209 -5.74 -23.42 31.74
N ASN A 210 -5.51 -24.32 32.70
CA ASN A 210 -5.18 -25.73 32.48
C ASN A 210 -6.35 -26.53 31.91
#